data_AF-A0A1X2GR13-F1
#
_entry.id   AF-A0A1X2GR13-F1
#
_cell.length_a   1.000
_cell.length_b   1.000
_cell.length_c   1.000
_cell.angle_alpha   90.00
_cell.angle_beta   90.00
_cell.angle_gamma   90.00
#
_symmetry.space_group_name_H-M   'P 1'
#
loop_
_entity.id
_entity.type
_entity.pdbx_description
1 polymer ?
#
loop_
_entity_poly.entity_id
_entity_poly.type
_entity_poly.pdbx_seq_one_letter_code
_entity_poly.pdbx_strand_id
1 'polypeptide(L)'
;MKLFSFRTWFSEKSLARDMTFYNGTHYFGPTVILISLDGFRQDYLQRGITPNLIEFANQGVQAEYLTPSFPSITFPNHWTLVTGLYPEAHGIVGNEFYDPALDERFIHKKVEISSQTKWWKGEPVISPCTLPGATWTHALALIGIVDMANCHQARKKVSCRDVAWFLGDLHGMADSNKMQGIYYDEILSPESLSYMMEREAWPLLNIRPKRDASPHALQQMYDELLQYQQQHPDTAHYRVFLRKNVPEAYHYSNNDRIAPIVMVLDVGYAIVEKGGYFPKGIHGYDNPAEEMRAIFMARGPRIDRLLGRGSMLNPFQSTEVYHFVADILNLTPAPSNCTLCSHCVSRQPDPVI
;
A
#
# COMPACT_ATOMS: atom_id res chain seq x y z
N MET A 1 5.73 -26.06 26.94
CA MET A 1 4.29 -25.97 27.28
C MET A 1 4.12 -25.18 28.58
N LYS A 2 4.04 -23.86 28.47
CA LYS A 2 3.49 -22.95 29.49
C LYS A 2 2.73 -21.87 28.72
N LEU A 3 1.42 -22.03 28.67
CA LEU A 3 0.46 -21.04 28.19
C LEU A 3 0.57 -19.82 29.09
N PHE A 4 0.98 -18.67 28.54
CA PHE A 4 0.81 -17.40 29.25
C PHE A 4 -0.44 -16.70 28.71
N SER A 5 -1.36 -16.55 29.64
CA SER A 5 -2.68 -15.97 29.54
C SER A 5 -2.62 -14.53 29.01
N PHE A 6 -3.47 -14.26 28.01
CA PHE A 6 -3.92 -12.92 27.65
C PHE A 6 -4.45 -12.21 28.89
N ARG A 7 -3.68 -11.29 29.46
CA ARG A 7 -4.27 -10.17 30.19
C ARG A 7 -4.75 -9.18 29.15
N THR A 8 -5.98 -9.37 28.72
CA THR A 8 -6.81 -8.35 28.10
C THR A 8 -6.92 -7.16 29.07
N TRP A 9 -6.15 -6.10 28.81
CA TRP A 9 -6.34 -4.79 29.44
C TRP A 9 -7.59 -4.08 28.88
N PHE A 10 -8.70 -4.79 28.72
CA PHE A 10 -9.99 -4.23 28.29
C PHE A 10 -10.77 -3.57 29.45
N SER A 11 -10.10 -3.06 30.49
CA SER A 11 -10.79 -2.44 31.64
C SER A 11 -10.61 -0.92 31.80
N GLU A 12 -9.90 -0.21 30.92
CA GLU A 12 -10.01 1.26 30.84
C GLU A 12 -10.96 1.67 29.71
N LYS A 13 -12.21 1.18 29.80
CA LYS A 13 -13.28 1.54 28.86
C LYS A 13 -13.90 2.93 29.11
N SER A 14 -13.31 3.83 29.91
CA SER A 14 -14.10 4.95 30.47
C SER A 14 -13.45 6.34 30.57
N LEU A 15 -12.52 6.76 29.70
CA LEU A 15 -12.05 8.17 29.75
C LEU A 15 -12.03 8.94 28.42
N ALA A 16 -12.20 8.30 27.26
CA ALA A 16 -12.00 8.99 25.97
C ALA A 16 -13.27 9.28 25.15
N ARG A 17 -14.46 8.81 25.56
CA ARG A 17 -15.69 9.01 24.76
C ARG A 17 -16.14 10.47 24.66
N ASP A 18 -15.60 11.36 25.51
CA ASP A 18 -16.05 12.76 25.63
C ASP A 18 -14.92 13.80 25.50
N MET A 19 -13.77 13.48 24.90
CA MET A 19 -12.75 14.53 24.65
C MET A 19 -13.17 15.39 23.45
N THR A 20 -13.87 16.48 23.73
CA THR A 20 -14.07 17.57 22.78
C THR A 20 -13.08 18.69 23.06
N PHE A 21 -12.42 19.15 22.01
CA PHE A 21 -11.51 20.29 22.01
C PHE A 21 -12.23 21.53 21.52
N TYR A 22 -11.80 22.72 21.93
CA TYR A 22 -12.39 23.99 21.51
C TYR A 22 -11.35 24.87 20.84
N ASN A 23 -11.61 25.29 19.59
CA ASN A 23 -10.68 26.13 18.82
C ASN A 23 -10.97 27.64 18.97
N GLY A 24 -11.85 28.04 19.88
CA GLY A 24 -12.35 29.41 19.99
C GLY A 24 -13.68 29.68 19.28
N THR A 25 -14.15 28.78 18.42
CA THR A 25 -15.42 28.94 17.67
C THR A 25 -16.29 27.70 17.67
N HIS A 26 -15.69 26.50 17.60
CA HIS A 26 -16.40 25.23 17.51
C HIS A 26 -15.75 24.20 18.43
N TYR A 27 -16.56 23.28 18.94
CA TYR A 27 -16.08 22.05 19.55
C TYR A 27 -15.76 21.03 18.45
N PHE A 28 -14.68 20.27 18.63
CA PHE A 28 -14.25 19.24 17.69
C PHE A 28 -13.66 18.04 18.45
N GLY A 29 -13.79 16.83 17.89
CA GLY A 29 -13.18 15.63 18.48
C GLY A 29 -11.70 15.49 18.13
N PRO A 30 -11.02 14.45 18.67
CA PRO A 30 -9.67 14.10 18.22
C PRO A 30 -9.63 13.97 16.70
N THR A 31 -8.70 14.68 16.06
CA THR A 31 -8.61 14.74 14.60
C THR A 31 -7.30 14.10 14.14
N VAL A 32 -7.38 13.18 13.18
CA VAL A 32 -6.22 12.63 12.47
C VAL A 32 -6.19 13.21 11.06
N ILE A 33 -5.01 13.68 10.64
CA ILE A 33 -4.73 14.03 9.25
C ILE A 33 -3.75 13.00 8.70
N LEU A 34 -4.24 12.22 7.73
CA LEU A 34 -3.44 11.29 6.94
C LEU A 34 -2.94 12.00 5.69
N ILE A 35 -1.62 12.14 5.56
CA ILE A 35 -0.95 12.69 4.40
C ILE A 35 -0.17 11.55 3.74
N SER A 36 -0.40 11.38 2.45
CA SER A 36 0.35 10.46 1.59
C SER A 36 1.25 11.26 0.64
N LEU A 37 2.52 10.87 0.52
CA LEU A 37 3.48 11.43 -0.43
C LEU A 37 3.91 10.35 -1.41
N ASP A 38 3.11 10.16 -2.47
CA ASP A 38 3.29 9.08 -3.45
C ASP A 38 4.73 9.01 -4.01
N GLY A 39 5.40 7.87 -3.81
CA GLY A 39 6.73 7.57 -4.36
C GLY A 39 7.90 8.21 -3.60
N PHE A 40 7.66 8.69 -2.38
CA PHE A 40 8.67 9.16 -1.43
C PHE A 40 9.42 8.00 -0.75
N ARG A 41 10.44 7.48 -1.46
CA ARG A 41 11.35 6.48 -0.91
C ARG A 41 12.00 6.94 0.40
N GLN A 42 12.18 6.00 1.33
CA GLN A 42 12.65 6.28 2.69
C GLN A 42 13.95 7.10 2.77
N ASP A 43 14.95 6.78 1.94
CA ASP A 43 16.24 7.45 1.94
C ASP A 43 16.18 8.90 1.42
N TYR A 44 15.07 9.34 0.82
CA TYR A 44 14.92 10.72 0.34
C TYR A 44 14.93 11.73 1.50
N LEU A 45 14.56 11.32 2.73
CA LEU A 45 14.70 12.14 3.94
C LEU A 45 16.16 12.51 4.24
N GLN A 46 17.11 11.68 3.82
CA GLN A 46 18.54 11.85 4.12
C GLN A 46 19.23 12.80 3.15
N ARG A 47 18.54 13.26 2.10
CA ARG A 47 19.10 14.14 1.06
C ARG A 47 19.28 15.59 1.52
N GLY A 48 18.76 15.97 2.68
CA GLY A 48 18.91 17.32 3.25
C GLY A 48 18.11 18.42 2.54
N ILE A 49 17.19 18.06 1.64
CA ILE A 49 16.39 19.02 0.84
C ILE A 49 14.94 19.18 1.33
N THR A 50 14.54 18.45 2.39
CA THR A 50 13.19 18.45 2.96
C THR A 50 13.17 18.89 4.43
N PRO A 51 13.65 20.11 4.77
CA PRO A 51 13.87 20.51 6.16
C PRO A 51 12.61 20.44 7.04
N ASN A 52 11.42 20.73 6.49
CA ASN A 52 10.17 20.61 7.23
C ASN A 52 9.79 19.15 7.54
N LEU A 53 10.10 18.20 6.65
CA LEU A 53 9.84 16.77 6.89
C LEU A 53 10.82 16.20 7.90
N ILE A 54 12.09 16.60 7.80
CA ILE A 54 13.13 16.21 8.76
C ILE A 54 12.77 16.73 10.16
N GLU A 55 12.35 17.99 10.27
CA GLU A 55 11.92 18.55 11.55
C GLU A 55 10.66 17.86 12.09
N PHE A 56 9.73 17.49 11.20
CA PHE A 56 8.55 16.72 11.57
C PHE A 56 8.94 15.34 12.15
N ALA A 57 9.86 14.63 11.51
CA ALA A 57 10.40 13.35 11.98
C ALA A 57 11.07 13.50 13.35
N ASN A 58 11.96 14.50 13.49
CA ASN A 58 12.74 14.74 14.71
C ASN A 58 11.85 15.11 15.91
N GLN A 59 10.77 15.87 15.67
CA GLN A 59 9.84 16.27 16.71
C GLN A 59 8.70 15.26 16.96
N GLY A 60 8.61 14.21 16.14
CA GLY A 60 7.56 13.19 16.19
C GLY A 60 8.12 11.79 16.44
N VAL A 61 7.48 10.80 15.84
CA VAL A 61 7.96 9.42 15.72
C VAL A 61 8.19 9.12 14.25
N GLN A 62 9.17 8.28 13.95
CA GLN A 62 9.43 7.79 12.61
C GLN A 62 9.75 6.31 12.65
N ALA A 63 9.44 5.58 11.58
CA ALA A 63 9.93 4.22 11.40
C ALA A 63 11.22 4.24 10.59
N GLU A 64 12.08 3.24 10.80
CA GLU A 64 13.25 3.03 9.94
C GLU A 64 12.82 2.95 8.47
N TYR A 65 11.75 2.21 8.18
CA TYR A 65 10.98 2.25 6.94
C TYR A 65 9.64 1.54 7.10
N LEU A 66 8.71 1.83 6.19
CA LEU A 66 7.49 1.06 5.99
C LEU A 66 7.70 0.07 4.84
N THR A 67 7.32 -1.19 5.06
CA THR A 67 7.26 -2.20 3.98
C THR A 67 5.87 -2.15 3.35
N PRO A 68 5.75 -1.86 2.05
CA PRO A 68 4.45 -1.84 1.38
C PRO A 68 3.90 -3.25 1.18
N SER A 69 2.62 -3.36 0.85
CA SER A 69 2.02 -4.58 0.32
C SER A 69 2.46 -4.81 -1.12
N PHE A 70 2.56 -6.08 -1.53
CA PHE A 70 2.78 -6.42 -2.92
C PHE A 70 1.45 -6.43 -3.71
N PRO A 71 1.43 -5.90 -4.95
CA PRO A 71 2.48 -5.13 -5.61
C PRO A 71 2.64 -3.74 -4.98
N SER A 72 3.88 -3.25 -4.93
CA SER A 72 4.26 -1.94 -4.35
C SER A 72 3.86 -0.76 -5.26
N ILE A 73 2.57 -0.67 -5.57
CA ILE A 73 1.95 0.34 -6.43
C ILE A 73 0.81 1.08 -5.72
N THR A 74 0.50 2.25 -6.27
CA THR A 74 -0.30 3.32 -5.67
C THR A 74 -1.65 2.89 -5.10
N PHE A 75 -2.60 2.44 -5.92
CA PHE A 75 -3.98 2.20 -5.48
C PHE A 75 -4.12 1.01 -4.52
N PRO A 76 -3.48 -0.15 -4.77
CA PRO A 76 -3.46 -1.25 -3.82
C PRO A 76 -2.96 -0.81 -2.44
N ASN A 77 -1.82 -0.12 -2.38
CA ASN A 77 -1.23 0.29 -1.10
C ASN A 77 -2.02 1.40 -0.40
N HIS A 78 -2.63 2.34 -1.13
CA HIS A 78 -3.49 3.37 -0.51
C HIS A 78 -4.65 2.71 0.21
N TRP A 79 -5.26 1.71 -0.43
CA TRP A 79 -6.37 1.00 0.16
C TRP A 79 -5.93 0.08 1.30
N THR A 80 -4.74 -0.55 1.20
CA THR A 80 -4.14 -1.28 2.32
C THR A 80 -3.94 -0.36 3.54
N LEU A 81 -3.37 0.83 3.40
CA LEU A 81 -3.14 1.74 4.54
C LEU A 81 -4.42 2.06 5.31
N VAL A 82 -5.54 2.22 4.59
CA VAL A 82 -6.81 2.62 5.22
C VAL A 82 -7.69 1.45 5.62
N THR A 83 -7.42 0.21 5.20
CA THR A 83 -8.21 -0.98 5.57
C THR A 83 -7.46 -2.02 6.40
N GLY A 84 -6.13 -1.96 6.40
CA GLY A 84 -5.26 -2.97 7.00
C GLY A 84 -5.33 -4.33 6.31
N LEU A 85 -5.88 -4.39 5.10
CA LEU A 85 -6.04 -5.62 4.32
C LEU A 85 -4.96 -5.71 3.24
N TYR A 86 -4.59 -6.94 2.86
CA TYR A 86 -3.79 -7.17 1.65
C TYR A 86 -4.60 -6.96 0.37
N PRO A 87 -3.93 -6.66 -0.77
CA PRO A 87 -4.57 -6.49 -2.08
C PRO A 87 -5.50 -7.62 -2.50
N GLU A 88 -5.14 -8.87 -2.22
CA GLU A 88 -5.99 -10.02 -2.51
C GLU A 88 -7.31 -10.01 -1.70
N ALA A 89 -7.31 -9.47 -0.49
CA ALA A 89 -8.48 -9.43 0.39
C ALA A 89 -9.40 -8.25 0.09
N HIS A 90 -8.86 -7.04 -0.04
CA HIS A 90 -9.66 -5.84 -0.32
C HIS A 90 -10.00 -5.67 -1.81
N GLY A 91 -9.39 -6.47 -2.69
CA GLY A 91 -9.77 -6.61 -4.09
C GLY A 91 -9.24 -5.54 -5.04
N ILE A 92 -8.40 -4.62 -4.57
CA ILE A 92 -7.69 -3.67 -5.43
C ILE A 92 -6.29 -4.23 -5.63
N VAL A 93 -6.15 -5.07 -6.66
CA VAL A 93 -4.94 -5.89 -6.90
C VAL A 93 -3.94 -5.21 -7.83
N GLY A 94 -4.34 -4.10 -8.44
CA GLY A 94 -3.56 -3.34 -9.41
C GLY A 94 -4.11 -1.92 -9.57
N ASN A 95 -3.33 -1.05 -10.19
CA ASN A 95 -3.82 0.24 -10.70
C ASN A 95 -4.77 0.04 -11.89
N GLU A 96 -4.61 -1.08 -12.60
CA GLU A 96 -5.49 -1.55 -13.66
C GLU A 96 -5.56 -3.08 -13.60
N PHE A 97 -6.76 -3.63 -13.66
CA PHE A 97 -7.01 -5.08 -13.66
C PHE A 97 -8.38 -5.39 -14.26
N TYR A 98 -8.58 -6.63 -14.67
CA TYR A 98 -9.87 -7.14 -15.14
C TYR A 98 -10.53 -8.03 -14.08
N ASP A 99 -11.83 -7.84 -13.85
CA ASP A 99 -12.63 -8.69 -12.98
C ASP A 99 -13.43 -9.69 -13.84
N PRO A 100 -13.09 -11.00 -13.81
CA PRO A 100 -13.75 -11.99 -14.66
C PRO A 100 -15.21 -12.25 -14.29
N ALA A 101 -15.62 -11.97 -13.05
CA ALA A 101 -17.00 -12.17 -12.61
C ALA A 101 -17.91 -11.01 -13.07
N LEU A 102 -17.36 -9.79 -13.11
CA LEU A 102 -18.08 -8.60 -13.58
C LEU A 102 -17.98 -8.41 -15.10
N ASP A 103 -16.99 -9.01 -15.74
CA ASP A 103 -16.62 -8.76 -17.14
C ASP A 103 -16.26 -7.29 -17.40
N GLU A 104 -15.54 -6.68 -16.48
CA GLU A 104 -15.20 -5.26 -16.51
C GLU A 104 -13.75 -4.99 -16.12
N ARG A 105 -13.17 -3.92 -16.66
CA ARG A 105 -11.83 -3.42 -16.27
C ARG A 105 -11.93 -2.29 -15.26
N PHE A 106 -11.16 -2.41 -14.19
CA PHE A 106 -10.85 -1.30 -13.31
C PHE A 106 -9.71 -0.47 -13.91
N ILE A 107 -9.86 0.86 -13.91
CA ILE A 107 -8.83 1.81 -14.33
C ILE A 107 -8.80 2.97 -13.33
N HIS A 108 -7.75 3.03 -12.53
CA HIS A 108 -7.62 4.02 -11.46
C HIS A 108 -7.74 5.49 -11.92
N LYS A 109 -7.25 5.83 -13.12
CA LYS A 109 -7.29 7.20 -13.67
C LYS A 109 -8.68 7.64 -14.14
N LYS A 110 -9.64 6.72 -14.27
CA LYS A 110 -11.00 7.00 -14.72
C LYS A 110 -11.93 7.07 -13.52
N VAL A 111 -12.30 8.27 -13.09
CA VAL A 111 -13.12 8.48 -11.88
C VAL A 111 -14.49 7.82 -11.99
N GLU A 112 -15.09 7.84 -13.18
CA GLU A 112 -16.36 7.19 -13.50
C GLU A 112 -16.34 5.67 -13.31
N ILE A 113 -15.16 5.03 -13.42
CA ILE A 113 -14.96 3.62 -13.14
C ILE A 113 -14.54 3.43 -11.68
N SER A 114 -13.48 4.12 -11.26
CA SER A 114 -12.83 3.91 -9.97
C SER A 114 -13.67 4.36 -8.78
N SER A 115 -14.65 5.26 -8.94
CA SER A 115 -15.57 5.64 -7.86
C SER A 115 -16.67 4.60 -7.57
N GLN A 116 -16.83 3.58 -8.41
CA GLN A 116 -17.89 2.59 -8.24
C GLN A 116 -17.57 1.65 -7.07
N THR A 117 -18.50 1.51 -6.13
CA THR A 117 -18.32 0.77 -4.87
C THR A 117 -18.03 -0.72 -5.08
N LYS A 118 -18.46 -1.33 -6.19
CA LYS A 118 -18.24 -2.75 -6.52
C LYS A 118 -16.76 -3.17 -6.57
N TRP A 119 -15.85 -2.21 -6.76
CA TRP A 119 -14.41 -2.48 -6.80
C TRP A 119 -13.81 -2.60 -5.39
N TRP A 120 -14.36 -1.87 -4.42
CA TRP A 120 -13.72 -1.64 -3.13
C TRP A 120 -14.32 -2.56 -2.07
N LYS A 121 -13.54 -3.54 -1.61
CA LYS A 121 -13.91 -4.39 -0.47
C LYS A 121 -13.16 -3.94 0.80
N GLY A 122 -13.59 -4.45 1.93
CA GLY A 122 -13.06 -4.07 3.24
C GLY A 122 -13.68 -2.79 3.78
N GLU A 123 -13.44 -2.55 5.07
CA GLU A 123 -13.96 -1.37 5.76
C GLU A 123 -12.81 -0.39 6.02
N PRO A 124 -12.71 0.71 5.26
CA PRO A 124 -11.68 1.69 5.52
C PRO A 124 -11.91 2.41 6.84
N VAL A 125 -10.85 2.90 7.49
CA VAL A 125 -10.91 3.64 8.77
C VAL A 125 -11.75 4.92 8.66
N ILE A 126 -11.93 5.40 7.43
CA ILE A 126 -12.75 6.56 7.06
C ILE A 126 -14.20 6.20 6.71
N SER A 127 -14.58 4.92 6.74
CA SER A 127 -15.99 4.53 6.62
C SER A 127 -16.80 5.29 7.66
N PRO A 128 -18.04 5.70 7.34
CA PRO A 128 -18.86 6.41 8.28
C PRO A 128 -19.05 5.54 9.52
N CYS A 129 -18.28 5.86 10.56
CA CYS A 129 -18.64 5.53 11.92
C CYS A 129 -20.09 6.00 12.05
N THR A 130 -20.98 5.09 12.41
CA THR A 130 -22.37 5.39 12.80
C THR A 130 -22.42 6.18 14.11
N LEU A 131 -21.39 7.00 14.39
CA LEU A 131 -21.34 7.97 15.47
C LEU A 131 -22.13 9.22 15.03
N PRO A 132 -23.20 9.58 15.74
CA PRO A 132 -23.92 10.81 15.47
C PRO A 132 -22.98 12.01 15.58
N GLY A 133 -22.79 12.77 14.49
CA GLY A 133 -22.04 14.04 14.48
C GLY A 133 -20.67 14.04 13.78
N ALA A 134 -20.19 12.91 13.26
CA ALA A 134 -19.00 12.89 12.41
C ALA A 134 -19.35 13.40 10.99
N THR A 135 -18.80 14.55 10.58
CA THR A 135 -18.94 15.08 9.22
C THR A 135 -17.63 14.89 8.46
N TRP A 136 -17.67 14.17 7.34
CA TRP A 136 -16.53 13.99 6.44
C TRP A 136 -16.67 14.91 5.24
N THR A 137 -15.60 15.62 4.91
CA THR A 137 -15.50 16.41 3.67
C THR A 137 -14.42 15.76 2.80
N HIS A 138 -14.85 15.11 1.71
CA HIS A 138 -14.02 14.60 0.60
C HIS A 138 -13.27 13.26 0.80
N ALA A 139 -14.00 12.13 0.69
CA ALA A 139 -13.41 10.79 0.55
C ALA A 139 -12.55 10.61 -0.72
N LEU A 140 -12.78 11.43 -1.76
CA LEU A 140 -12.00 11.41 -3.02
C LEU A 140 -10.61 12.09 -2.91
N ALA A 141 -10.36 12.90 -1.88
CA ALA A 141 -9.10 13.63 -1.70
C ALA A 141 -8.03 12.84 -0.90
N LEU A 142 -8.32 11.59 -0.50
CA LEU A 142 -7.32 10.71 0.11
C LEU A 142 -6.57 9.84 -0.92
N ILE A 143 -7.13 9.70 -2.13
CA ILE A 143 -6.48 9.04 -3.27
C ILE A 143 -5.93 10.08 -4.27
N GLY A 144 -6.42 11.32 -4.19
CA GLY A 144 -5.85 12.46 -4.90
C GLY A 144 -5.28 13.46 -3.90
N ILE A 145 -3.95 13.58 -3.85
CA ILE A 145 -3.18 14.76 -3.43
C ILE A 145 -3.91 15.62 -2.39
N VAL A 146 -3.53 15.48 -1.11
CA VAL A 146 -3.76 16.59 -0.17
C VAL A 146 -2.93 17.75 -0.68
N ASP A 147 -3.56 18.66 -1.41
CA ASP A 147 -2.96 19.91 -1.85
C ASP A 147 -2.47 20.63 -0.58
N MET A 148 -1.16 20.72 -0.43
CA MET A 148 -0.49 21.40 0.68
C MET A 148 -0.95 22.85 0.82
N ALA A 149 -1.55 23.45 -0.22
CA ALA A 149 -2.19 24.77 -0.15
C ALA A 149 -3.39 24.80 0.82
N ASN A 150 -4.15 23.70 0.94
CA ASN A 150 -5.29 23.61 1.85
C ASN A 150 -4.91 23.26 3.29
N CYS A 151 -3.71 22.72 3.53
CA CYS A 151 -3.19 22.52 4.88
C CYS A 151 -3.11 23.86 5.63
N HIS A 152 -2.72 24.95 4.95
CA HIS A 152 -2.69 26.29 5.52
C HIS A 152 -4.09 26.85 5.84
N GLN A 153 -5.12 26.44 5.09
CA GLN A 153 -6.52 26.78 5.40
C GLN A 153 -7.09 25.93 6.55
N ALA A 154 -6.72 24.65 6.64
CA ALA A 154 -7.07 23.77 7.76
C ALA A 154 -6.48 24.30 9.09
N ARG A 155 -5.27 24.87 9.07
CA ARG A 155 -4.67 25.56 10.23
C ARG A 155 -5.52 26.71 10.79
N LYS A 156 -6.41 27.31 9.98
CA LYS A 156 -7.30 28.39 10.44
C LYS A 156 -8.57 27.88 11.12
N LYS A 157 -8.92 26.59 10.96
CA LYS A 157 -10.14 25.98 11.52
C LYS A 157 -9.86 24.87 12.54
N VAL A 158 -8.63 24.35 12.63
CA VAL A 158 -8.25 23.28 13.55
C VAL A 158 -6.99 23.69 14.31
N SER A 159 -7.02 23.58 15.64
CA SER A 159 -5.84 23.83 16.48
C SER A 159 -4.76 22.79 16.14
N CYS A 160 -3.60 23.22 15.66
CA CYS A 160 -2.46 22.34 15.35
C CYS A 160 -1.90 21.60 16.57
N ARG A 161 -2.33 21.98 17.79
CA ARG A 161 -1.90 21.33 19.03
C ARG A 161 -2.53 19.96 19.23
N ASP A 162 -3.68 19.67 18.61
CA ASP A 162 -4.52 18.51 18.96
C ASP A 162 -4.81 17.58 17.77
N VAL A 163 -4.06 17.75 16.68
CA VAL A 163 -4.12 16.93 15.47
C VAL A 163 -3.00 15.90 15.50
N ALA A 164 -3.34 14.63 15.29
CA ALA A 164 -2.36 13.62 14.94
C ALA A 164 -2.09 13.72 13.43
N TRP A 165 -0.88 14.16 13.09
CA TRP A 165 -0.38 14.18 11.73
C TRP A 165 0.28 12.84 11.45
N PHE A 166 -0.14 12.21 10.38
CA PHE A 166 0.46 11.00 9.86
C PHE A 166 0.99 11.32 8.46
N LEU A 167 2.25 10.98 8.22
CA LEU A 167 2.87 11.00 6.92
C LEU A 167 3.33 9.59 6.61
N GLY A 168 2.62 8.90 5.73
CA GLY A 168 3.02 7.59 5.26
C GLY A 168 3.03 7.57 3.76
N ASP A 169 4.09 7.02 3.21
CA ASP A 169 4.13 6.69 1.80
C ASP A 169 3.77 5.22 1.60
N LEU A 170 3.49 4.88 0.36
CA LEU A 170 2.80 3.67 -0.08
C LEU A 170 3.75 2.72 -0.78
N HIS A 171 4.84 3.25 -1.31
CA HIS A 171 5.92 2.53 -1.97
C HIS A 171 7.05 3.52 -2.28
N GLY A 172 8.28 3.04 -2.29
CA GLY A 172 9.39 3.82 -2.82
C GLY A 172 9.41 3.93 -4.35
N MET A 173 10.59 4.20 -4.89
CA MET A 173 10.82 4.38 -6.33
C MET A 173 12.22 3.89 -6.70
N ALA A 174 12.32 3.13 -7.79
CA ALA A 174 13.60 2.71 -8.37
C ALA A 174 14.05 3.68 -9.48
N ASP A 175 15.37 3.92 -9.55
CA ASP A 175 15.97 4.81 -10.54
C ASP A 175 16.01 4.16 -11.94
N SER A 176 15.61 4.90 -12.97
CA SER A 176 15.62 4.46 -14.36
C SER A 176 16.95 4.59 -15.07
N ASN A 177 17.93 5.32 -14.53
CA ASN A 177 19.20 5.58 -15.22
C ASN A 177 20.01 4.31 -15.53
N LYS A 178 19.68 3.21 -14.86
CA LYS A 178 20.29 1.88 -15.06
C LYS A 178 19.27 0.82 -15.47
N MET A 179 18.04 1.22 -15.80
CA MET A 179 16.99 0.25 -16.10
C MET A 179 17.22 -0.43 -17.45
N GLN A 180 16.95 -1.73 -17.48
CA GLN A 180 16.99 -2.55 -18.69
C GLN A 180 15.58 -3.06 -19.05
N GLY A 181 15.33 -3.26 -20.33
CA GLY A 181 14.04 -3.73 -20.84
C GLY A 181 13.97 -5.26 -20.88
N ILE A 182 12.87 -5.82 -20.40
CA ILE A 182 12.45 -7.19 -20.69
C ILE A 182 11.34 -7.11 -21.73
N TYR A 183 11.62 -7.68 -22.91
CA TYR A 183 10.72 -7.67 -24.06
C TYR A 183 9.92 -8.96 -24.10
N TYR A 184 8.73 -8.97 -23.49
CA TYR A 184 7.89 -10.16 -23.41
C TYR A 184 7.39 -10.64 -24.79
N ASP A 185 7.33 -9.73 -25.76
CA ASP A 185 7.03 -9.98 -27.17
C ASP A 185 8.19 -10.67 -27.92
N GLU A 186 9.39 -10.73 -27.35
CA GLU A 186 10.50 -11.56 -27.83
C GLU A 186 10.57 -12.93 -27.14
N ILE A 187 9.90 -13.09 -25.99
CA ILE A 187 9.87 -14.34 -25.21
C ILE A 187 8.69 -15.22 -25.64
N LEU A 188 7.49 -14.63 -25.77
CA LEU A 188 6.27 -15.35 -26.13
C LEU A 188 6.18 -15.58 -27.64
N SER A 189 5.68 -16.75 -28.03
CA SER A 189 5.45 -17.04 -29.44
C SER A 189 4.33 -16.15 -30.03
N PRO A 190 4.31 -15.91 -31.36
CA PRO A 190 3.21 -15.17 -32.00
C PRO A 190 1.82 -15.78 -31.73
N GLU A 191 1.76 -17.10 -31.57
CA GLU A 191 0.53 -17.81 -31.20
C GLU A 191 0.11 -17.49 -29.76
N SER A 192 1.02 -17.59 -28.79
CA SER A 192 0.81 -17.18 -27.39
C SER A 192 0.36 -15.72 -27.28
N LEU A 193 1.03 -14.81 -27.98
CA LEU A 193 0.66 -13.41 -28.04
C LEU A 193 -0.75 -13.20 -28.63
N SER A 194 -1.17 -14.02 -29.59
CA SER A 194 -2.53 -13.96 -30.15
C SER A 194 -3.61 -14.38 -29.15
N TYR A 195 -3.28 -15.25 -28.20
CA TYR A 195 -4.17 -15.68 -27.12
C TYR A 195 -4.19 -14.74 -25.93
N MET A 196 -3.13 -13.97 -25.73
CA MET A 196 -3.05 -13.00 -24.64
C MET A 196 -4.16 -11.94 -24.79
N MET A 197 -4.86 -11.65 -23.70
CA MET A 197 -5.75 -10.48 -23.61
C MET A 197 -4.89 -9.20 -23.58
N GLU A 198 -5.46 -8.07 -23.16
CA GLU A 198 -4.65 -6.90 -22.87
C GLU A 198 -3.75 -7.12 -21.65
N ARG A 199 -2.56 -6.52 -21.67
CA ARG A 199 -1.66 -6.46 -20.51
C ARG A 199 -2.38 -5.92 -19.27
N GLU A 200 -2.11 -6.53 -18.12
CA GLU A 200 -2.59 -6.11 -16.80
C GLU A 200 -1.43 -5.83 -15.84
N ALA A 201 -1.72 -5.10 -14.75
CA ALA A 201 -0.81 -4.86 -13.63
C ALA A 201 0.52 -4.13 -13.96
N TRP A 202 0.52 -3.21 -14.92
CA TRP A 202 1.67 -2.30 -15.11
C TRP A 202 2.06 -1.66 -13.76
N PRO A 203 3.33 -1.66 -13.37
CA PRO A 203 4.55 -1.98 -14.13
C PRO A 203 5.00 -3.45 -14.16
N LEU A 204 4.32 -4.34 -13.44
CA LEU A 204 4.49 -5.79 -13.58
C LEU A 204 3.94 -6.26 -14.95
N LEU A 205 3.98 -7.58 -15.16
CA LEU A 205 3.27 -8.25 -16.24
C LEU A 205 2.44 -9.38 -15.67
N ASN A 206 1.14 -9.14 -15.60
CA ASN A 206 0.16 -10.17 -15.32
C ASN A 206 -0.50 -10.55 -16.64
N ILE A 207 -0.55 -11.86 -16.94
CA ILE A 207 -1.04 -12.37 -18.22
C ILE A 207 -2.31 -13.18 -18.01
N ARG A 208 -3.31 -12.89 -18.86
CA ARG A 208 -4.57 -13.61 -18.94
C ARG A 208 -4.84 -13.97 -20.41
N PRO A 209 -5.23 -15.23 -20.71
CA PRO A 209 -5.74 -15.57 -22.03
C PRO A 209 -7.10 -14.91 -22.30
N LYS A 210 -7.41 -14.63 -23.57
CA LYS A 210 -8.75 -14.28 -24.03
C LYS A 210 -9.75 -15.40 -23.70
N ARG A 211 -11.03 -15.04 -23.55
CA ARG A 211 -12.09 -16.00 -23.20
C ARG A 211 -12.29 -17.11 -24.24
N ASP A 212 -12.04 -16.81 -25.50
CA ASP A 212 -12.13 -17.71 -26.65
C ASP A 212 -10.79 -18.36 -27.02
N ALA A 213 -9.74 -18.15 -26.22
CA ALA A 213 -8.43 -18.77 -26.46
C ALA A 213 -8.48 -20.29 -26.30
N SER A 214 -7.51 -20.97 -26.92
CA SER A 214 -7.31 -22.42 -26.77
C SER A 214 -7.25 -22.83 -25.29
N PRO A 215 -7.83 -23.98 -24.89
CA PRO A 215 -7.69 -24.50 -23.53
C PRO A 215 -6.24 -24.68 -23.07
N HIS A 216 -5.30 -24.80 -24.01
CA HIS A 216 -3.87 -24.93 -23.74
C HIS A 216 -3.14 -23.58 -23.63
N ALA A 217 -3.77 -22.45 -24.02
CA ALA A 217 -3.11 -21.15 -24.12
C ALA A 217 -2.46 -20.71 -22.81
N LEU A 218 -3.15 -20.90 -21.67
CA LEU A 218 -2.60 -20.55 -20.36
C LEU A 218 -1.31 -21.32 -20.06
N GLN A 219 -1.33 -22.63 -20.29
CA GLN A 219 -0.20 -23.49 -20.00
C GLN A 219 0.96 -23.20 -20.95
N GLN A 220 0.67 -23.01 -22.24
CA GLN A 220 1.66 -22.65 -23.26
C GLN A 220 2.39 -21.34 -22.92
N MET A 221 1.65 -20.27 -22.61
CA MET A 221 2.25 -18.98 -22.22
C MET A 221 3.12 -19.10 -20.95
N TYR A 222 2.65 -19.85 -19.96
CA TYR A 222 3.41 -20.07 -18.73
C TYR A 222 4.70 -20.87 -18.98
N ASP A 223 4.63 -21.92 -19.79
CA ASP A 223 5.77 -22.78 -20.11
C ASP A 223 6.83 -22.03 -20.94
N GLU A 224 6.42 -21.19 -21.90
CA GLU A 224 7.34 -20.34 -22.67
C GLU A 224 8.12 -19.38 -21.73
N LEU A 225 7.44 -18.69 -20.83
CA LEU A 225 8.07 -17.81 -19.84
C LEU A 225 8.98 -18.57 -18.86
N LEU A 226 8.55 -19.74 -18.39
CA LEU A 226 9.31 -20.54 -17.45
C LEU A 226 10.57 -21.14 -18.11
N GLN A 227 10.45 -21.63 -19.34
CA GLN A 227 11.59 -22.15 -20.10
C GLN A 227 12.61 -21.06 -20.38
N TYR A 228 12.17 -19.86 -20.78
CA TYR A 228 13.08 -18.73 -20.97
C TYR A 228 13.83 -18.39 -19.68
N GLN A 229 13.12 -18.32 -18.54
CA GLN A 229 13.72 -18.07 -17.23
C GLN A 229 14.78 -19.14 -16.87
N GLN A 230 14.51 -20.41 -17.15
CA GLN A 230 15.42 -21.53 -16.86
C GLN A 230 16.65 -21.56 -17.79
N GLN A 231 16.49 -21.17 -19.05
CA GLN A 231 17.57 -21.11 -20.04
C GLN A 231 18.47 -19.88 -19.85
N HIS A 232 17.95 -18.84 -19.19
CA HIS A 232 18.63 -17.55 -18.99
C HIS A 232 18.70 -17.17 -17.50
N PRO A 233 19.30 -18.01 -16.64
CA PRO A 233 19.26 -17.82 -15.18
C PRO A 233 19.87 -16.49 -14.72
N ASP A 234 20.86 -15.97 -15.46
CA ASP A 234 21.56 -14.73 -15.12
C ASP A 234 21.02 -13.50 -15.87
N THR A 235 20.15 -13.67 -16.86
CA THR A 235 19.72 -12.58 -17.77
C THR A 235 18.22 -12.45 -17.94
N ALA A 236 17.40 -13.36 -17.41
CA ALA A 236 15.94 -13.25 -17.48
C ALA A 236 15.43 -12.09 -16.60
N HIS A 237 15.97 -11.95 -15.38
CA HIS A 237 15.64 -10.89 -14.44
C HIS A 237 14.15 -10.77 -14.07
N TYR A 238 13.45 -11.90 -14.10
CA TYR A 238 12.10 -12.05 -13.59
C TYR A 238 11.88 -13.42 -12.98
N ARG A 239 10.84 -13.52 -12.16
CA ARG A 239 10.26 -14.77 -11.66
C ARG A 239 8.83 -14.89 -12.14
N VAL A 240 8.48 -16.00 -12.79
CA VAL A 240 7.12 -16.29 -13.24
C VAL A 240 6.43 -17.33 -12.37
N PHE A 241 5.17 -17.09 -12.04
CA PHE A 241 4.33 -17.99 -11.25
C PHE A 241 2.96 -18.14 -11.89
N LEU A 242 2.38 -19.33 -11.79
CA LEU A 242 0.93 -19.44 -11.80
C LEU A 242 0.40 -18.79 -10.52
N ARG A 243 -0.71 -18.05 -10.59
CA ARG A 243 -1.33 -17.35 -9.44
C ARG A 243 -1.40 -18.21 -8.17
N LYS A 244 -1.84 -19.46 -8.31
CA LYS A 244 -1.98 -20.43 -7.21
C LYS A 244 -0.66 -20.83 -6.55
N ASN A 245 0.47 -20.57 -7.21
CA ASN A 245 1.83 -20.91 -6.78
C ASN A 245 2.64 -19.66 -6.42
N VAL A 246 2.03 -18.47 -6.42
CA VAL A 246 2.69 -17.26 -5.92
C VAL A 246 3.02 -17.49 -4.44
N PRO A 247 4.27 -17.26 -4.00
CA PRO A 247 4.66 -17.48 -2.61
C PRO A 247 3.76 -16.75 -1.61
N GLU A 248 3.43 -17.42 -0.50
CA GLU A 248 2.50 -16.89 0.52
C GLU A 248 2.94 -15.53 1.07
N ALA A 249 4.25 -15.28 1.15
CA ALA A 249 4.82 -14.01 1.60
C ALA A 249 4.33 -12.78 0.80
N TYR A 250 3.87 -12.96 -0.44
CA TYR A 250 3.30 -11.87 -1.24
C TYR A 250 1.85 -11.55 -0.89
N HIS A 251 1.11 -12.49 -0.28
CA HIS A 251 -0.35 -12.38 -0.10
C HIS A 251 -1.06 -11.90 -1.38
N TYR A 252 -0.70 -12.54 -2.50
CA TYR A 252 -1.12 -12.14 -3.85
C TYR A 252 -1.50 -13.34 -4.72
N SER A 253 -2.37 -14.21 -4.19
CA SER A 253 -2.87 -15.40 -4.90
C SER A 253 -4.38 -15.59 -4.79
N ASN A 254 -5.01 -15.10 -3.73
CA ASN A 254 -6.39 -15.44 -3.36
C ASN A 254 -7.43 -14.42 -3.86
N ASN A 255 -7.37 -14.06 -5.15
CA ASN A 255 -8.36 -13.19 -5.79
C ASN A 255 -8.42 -13.38 -7.31
N ASP A 256 -9.61 -13.53 -7.89
CA ASP A 256 -9.82 -13.75 -9.34
C ASP A 256 -9.50 -12.54 -10.23
N ARG A 257 -9.39 -11.36 -9.62
CA ARG A 257 -8.85 -10.15 -10.27
C ARG A 257 -7.36 -10.26 -10.56
N ILE A 258 -6.61 -11.09 -9.82
CA ILE A 258 -5.21 -11.37 -10.12
C ILE A 258 -5.17 -12.30 -11.33
N ALA A 259 -4.37 -11.96 -12.33
CA ALA A 259 -4.28 -12.77 -13.54
C ALA A 259 -3.69 -14.16 -13.24
N PRO A 260 -4.02 -15.18 -14.05
CA PRO A 260 -3.54 -16.55 -13.85
C PRO A 260 -2.02 -16.72 -13.90
N ILE A 261 -1.31 -15.87 -14.65
CA ILE A 261 0.16 -15.80 -14.67
C ILE A 261 0.58 -14.47 -14.05
N VAL A 262 1.49 -14.53 -13.07
CA VAL A 262 2.05 -13.39 -12.37
C VAL A 262 3.56 -13.38 -12.59
N MET A 263 4.09 -12.27 -13.08
CA MET A 263 5.52 -12.07 -13.27
C MET A 263 6.04 -11.00 -12.31
N VAL A 264 7.01 -11.37 -11.50
CA VAL A 264 7.70 -10.49 -10.53
C VAL A 264 9.06 -10.13 -11.10
N LEU A 265 9.36 -8.84 -11.19
CA LEU A 265 10.60 -8.35 -11.77
C LEU A 265 11.69 -8.16 -10.72
N ASP A 266 12.93 -8.37 -11.14
CA ASP A 266 14.09 -7.89 -10.39
C ASP A 266 14.19 -6.36 -10.52
N VAL A 267 14.64 -5.70 -9.45
CA VAL A 267 14.81 -4.24 -9.45
C VAL A 267 15.81 -3.82 -10.52
N GLY A 268 15.50 -2.75 -11.26
CA GLY A 268 16.31 -2.30 -12.38
C GLY A 268 15.86 -2.89 -13.73
N TYR A 269 14.80 -3.68 -13.76
CA TYR A 269 14.22 -4.17 -15.01
C TYR A 269 12.79 -3.65 -15.18
N ALA A 270 12.42 -3.36 -16.43
CA ALA A 270 11.09 -2.90 -16.80
C ALA A 270 10.56 -3.76 -17.94
N ILE A 271 9.31 -4.20 -17.83
CA ILE A 271 8.65 -4.92 -18.93
C ILE A 271 8.09 -3.92 -19.91
N VAL A 272 8.60 -3.98 -21.13
CA VAL A 272 8.29 -3.06 -22.22
C VAL A 272 8.07 -3.85 -23.51
N GLU A 273 7.31 -3.28 -24.43
CA GLU A 273 7.24 -3.77 -25.81
C GLU A 273 8.39 -3.18 -26.62
N LYS A 274 8.85 -3.90 -27.65
CA LYS A 274 9.95 -3.41 -28.49
C LYS A 274 9.55 -2.14 -29.23
N GLY A 275 10.33 -1.06 -29.04
CA GLY A 275 10.02 0.26 -29.60
C GLY A 275 8.93 1.04 -28.85
N GLY A 276 8.42 0.49 -27.74
CA GLY A 276 7.46 1.14 -26.86
C GLY A 276 8.09 2.18 -25.93
N TYR A 277 7.25 2.79 -25.09
CA TYR A 277 7.69 3.74 -24.07
C TYR A 277 8.53 3.06 -23.00
N PHE A 278 9.70 3.62 -22.71
CA PHE A 278 10.56 3.19 -21.62
C PHE A 278 10.36 4.10 -20.39
N PRO A 279 10.03 3.56 -19.21
CA PRO A 279 9.74 4.36 -18.03
C PRO A 279 10.99 5.07 -17.49
N LYS A 280 10.79 6.30 -16.98
CA LYS A 280 11.83 7.12 -16.31
C LYS A 280 11.90 6.89 -14.79
N GLY A 281 11.21 5.88 -14.30
CA GLY A 281 11.09 5.54 -12.89
C GLY A 281 9.98 4.52 -12.76
N ILE A 282 10.18 3.55 -11.88
CA ILE A 282 9.25 2.44 -11.74
C ILE A 282 9.23 1.98 -10.28
N HIS A 283 8.07 1.49 -9.87
CA HIS A 283 7.82 0.90 -8.56
C HIS A 283 7.04 -0.40 -8.79
N GLY A 284 6.43 -1.02 -7.79
CA GLY A 284 5.67 -2.26 -8.00
C GLY A 284 6.47 -3.56 -7.92
N TYR A 285 7.79 -3.47 -7.69
CA TYR A 285 8.66 -4.62 -7.45
C TYR A 285 8.32 -5.37 -6.16
N ASP A 286 9.07 -6.44 -5.91
CA ASP A 286 9.09 -7.17 -4.65
C ASP A 286 9.14 -6.22 -3.45
N ASN A 287 8.19 -6.33 -2.54
CA ASN A 287 7.98 -5.34 -1.50
C ASN A 287 9.10 -5.25 -0.43
N PRO A 288 9.94 -6.27 -0.15
CA PRO A 288 11.09 -6.13 0.72
C PRO A 288 12.28 -5.37 0.09
N ALA A 289 12.26 -5.12 -1.23
CA ALA A 289 13.35 -4.43 -1.91
C ALA A 289 13.59 -3.04 -1.32
N GLU A 290 14.85 -2.63 -1.21
CA GLU A 290 15.22 -1.36 -0.56
C GLU A 290 14.60 -0.17 -1.28
N GLU A 291 14.51 -0.26 -2.61
CA GLU A 291 13.93 0.75 -3.47
C GLU A 291 12.44 0.96 -3.22
N MET A 292 11.74 -0.07 -2.72
CA MET A 292 10.29 -0.04 -2.46
C MET A 292 9.94 0.40 -1.04
N ARG A 293 10.93 0.57 -0.16
CA ARG A 293 10.73 1.05 1.21
C ARG A 293 10.11 2.46 1.22
N ALA A 294 9.03 2.61 1.96
CA ALA A 294 8.32 3.87 2.14
C ALA A 294 8.65 4.55 3.48
N ILE A 295 8.30 5.83 3.61
CA ILE A 295 8.39 6.55 4.89
C ILE A 295 7.19 6.29 5.78
N PHE A 296 7.41 6.38 7.09
CA PHE A 296 6.37 6.57 8.08
C PHE A 296 6.85 7.58 9.11
N MET A 297 6.05 8.63 9.34
CA MET A 297 6.25 9.58 10.41
C MET A 297 4.90 9.95 11.02
N ALA A 298 4.84 10.09 12.33
CA ALA A 298 3.62 10.52 12.99
C ALA A 298 3.91 11.46 14.16
N ARG A 299 3.01 12.40 14.42
CA ARG A 299 3.18 13.36 15.51
C ARG A 299 1.83 13.83 16.02
N GLY A 300 1.70 13.94 17.34
CA GLY A 300 0.51 14.52 17.98
C GLY A 300 0.46 14.18 19.46
N PRO A 301 -0.37 14.85 20.27
CA PRO A 301 -0.34 14.69 21.72
C PRO A 301 -0.49 13.24 22.21
N ARG A 302 -1.35 12.46 21.57
CA ARG A 302 -1.55 11.04 21.91
C ARG A 302 -0.35 10.18 21.50
N ILE A 303 0.18 10.40 20.30
CA ILE A 303 1.36 9.70 19.78
C ILE A 303 2.59 10.00 20.65
N ASP A 304 2.83 11.29 20.94
CA ASP A 304 3.93 11.78 21.77
C ASP A 304 3.88 11.15 23.17
N ARG A 305 2.68 10.96 23.75
CA ARG A 305 2.51 10.29 25.05
C ARG A 305 2.73 8.79 24.99
N LEU A 306 2.27 8.13 23.93
CA LEU A 306 2.32 6.66 23.80
C LEU A 306 3.73 6.16 23.43
N LEU A 307 4.40 6.87 22.52
CA LEU A 307 5.66 6.41 21.92
C LEU A 307 6.85 7.29 22.33
N GLY A 308 6.62 8.54 22.72
CA GLY A 308 7.66 9.53 23.01
C GLY A 308 8.13 10.27 21.75
N ARG A 309 8.49 11.54 21.89
CA ARG A 309 9.08 12.34 20.79
C ARG A 309 10.49 11.86 20.45
N GLY A 310 10.87 12.00 19.19
CA GLY A 310 12.16 11.56 18.65
C GLY A 310 12.30 10.03 18.56
N SER A 311 11.19 9.29 18.62
CA SER A 311 11.23 7.82 18.54
C SER A 311 11.59 7.35 17.14
N MET A 312 12.50 6.39 17.08
CA MET A 312 12.69 5.52 15.92
C MET A 312 12.01 4.18 16.19
N LEU A 313 11.09 3.79 15.31
CA LEU A 313 10.38 2.52 15.34
C LEU A 313 11.09 1.53 14.41
N ASN A 314 11.08 0.25 14.78
CA ASN A 314 11.53 -0.81 13.87
C ASN A 314 10.69 -0.80 12.58
N PRO A 315 11.21 -1.36 11.47
CA PRO A 315 10.41 -1.53 10.27
C PRO A 315 9.13 -2.35 10.50
N PHE A 316 8.06 -2.00 9.80
CA PHE A 316 6.79 -2.74 9.86
C PHE A 316 6.00 -2.65 8.54
N GLN A 317 4.98 -3.51 8.41
CA GLN A 317 4.13 -3.62 7.21
C GLN A 317 3.10 -2.49 7.14
N SER A 318 2.79 -2.03 5.93
CA SER A 318 1.81 -0.97 5.69
C SER A 318 0.40 -1.31 6.19
N THR A 319 0.06 -2.60 6.29
CA THR A 319 -1.21 -3.07 6.89
C THR A 319 -1.41 -2.56 8.31
N GLU A 320 -0.35 -2.49 9.12
CA GLU A 320 -0.42 -2.15 10.56
C GLU A 320 -0.84 -0.69 10.81
N VAL A 321 -0.75 0.16 9.79
CA VAL A 321 -1.18 1.57 9.85
C VAL A 321 -2.66 1.70 10.19
N TYR A 322 -3.49 0.77 9.73
CA TYR A 322 -4.93 0.80 9.96
C TYR A 322 -5.29 0.74 11.44
N HIS A 323 -4.74 -0.24 12.17
CA HIS A 323 -4.94 -0.35 13.62
C HIS A 323 -4.29 0.80 14.38
N PHE A 324 -3.11 1.28 13.94
CA PHE A 324 -2.48 2.46 14.53
C PHE A 324 -3.40 3.70 14.47
N VAL A 325 -4.02 3.97 13.31
CA VAL A 325 -4.95 5.09 13.14
C VAL A 325 -6.25 4.86 13.92
N ALA A 326 -6.81 3.65 13.87
CA ALA A 326 -8.01 3.30 14.63
C ALA A 326 -7.82 3.52 16.14
N ASP A 327 -6.67 3.11 16.68
CA ASP A 327 -6.35 3.28 18.08
C ASP A 327 -6.17 4.75 18.46
N ILE A 328 -5.52 5.56 17.62
CA ILE A 328 -5.43 7.02 17.83
C ILE A 328 -6.82 7.67 17.87
N LEU A 329 -7.73 7.23 17.00
CA LEU A 329 -9.11 7.71 16.94
C LEU A 329 -10.03 7.07 18.00
N ASN A 330 -9.52 6.11 18.78
CA ASN A 330 -10.31 5.33 19.75
C ASN A 330 -11.49 4.60 19.09
N LEU A 331 -11.29 4.09 17.88
CA LEU A 331 -12.25 3.30 17.13
C LEU A 331 -12.02 1.82 17.37
N THR A 332 -13.07 1.01 17.23
CA THR A 332 -12.92 -0.43 17.13
C THR A 332 -12.65 -0.76 15.66
N PRO A 333 -11.46 -1.25 15.29
CA PRO A 333 -11.16 -1.60 13.91
C PRO A 333 -12.00 -2.80 13.45
N ALA A 334 -12.32 -2.84 12.16
CA ALA A 334 -12.89 -4.01 11.51
C ALA A 334 -11.83 -5.13 11.40
N PRO A 335 -12.23 -6.40 11.11
CA PRO A 335 -11.27 -7.47 10.84
C PRO A 335 -10.30 -7.08 9.72
N SER A 336 -9.01 -7.23 10.00
CA SER A 336 -7.92 -6.83 9.10
C SER A 336 -6.78 -7.86 9.13
N ASN A 337 -5.72 -7.63 8.34
CA ASN A 337 -4.49 -8.43 8.35
C ASN A 337 -3.43 -7.88 9.32
N CYS A 338 -3.75 -6.88 10.15
CA CYS A 338 -2.83 -6.34 11.14
C CYS A 338 -2.47 -7.41 12.17
N THR A 339 -1.18 -7.56 12.44
CA THR A 339 -0.62 -8.51 13.41
C THR A 339 -0.11 -7.83 14.67
N LEU A 340 0.19 -6.53 14.59
CA LEU A 340 0.65 -5.75 15.71
C LEU A 340 -0.56 -5.16 16.46
N CYS A 341 -0.52 -5.23 17.79
CA CYS A 341 -1.29 -4.28 18.59
C CYS A 341 -0.62 -2.90 18.44
N SER A 342 -1.38 -1.80 18.38
CA SER A 342 -0.81 -0.44 18.23
C SER A 342 0.21 -0.05 19.31
N HIS A 343 0.14 -0.69 20.48
CA HIS A 343 1.09 -0.51 21.58
C HIS A 343 2.33 -1.41 21.48
N CYS A 344 2.36 -2.37 20.55
CA CYS A 344 3.44 -3.32 20.33
C CYS A 344 4.41 -2.90 19.23
N VAL A 345 4.26 -1.70 18.66
CA VAL A 345 5.30 -1.08 17.82
C VAL A 345 6.45 -0.62 18.74
N SER A 346 7.14 -1.62 19.29
CA SER A 346 8.16 -1.50 20.33
C SER A 346 9.47 -0.98 19.76
N ARG A 347 10.17 -0.16 20.56
CA ARG A 347 11.58 0.14 20.36
C ARG A 347 12.38 -1.11 20.75
N GLN A 348 13.04 -1.75 19.79
CA GLN A 348 13.88 -2.96 19.92
C GLN A 348 13.15 -4.31 19.71
N PRO A 349 13.78 -5.25 18.98
CA PRO A 349 13.35 -6.66 18.97
C PRO A 349 13.66 -7.31 20.32
N ASP A 350 12.77 -8.19 20.79
CA ASP A 350 13.09 -9.07 21.90
C ASP A 350 14.33 -9.90 21.55
N PRO A 351 15.30 -10.05 22.48
CA PRO A 351 16.41 -10.96 22.25
C PRO A 351 15.87 -12.38 22.11
N VAL A 352 16.15 -12.97 20.95
CA VAL A 352 15.92 -14.38 20.65
C VAL A 352 16.46 -15.22 21.81
N ILE A 353 15.58 -15.96 22.48
CA ILE A 353 15.94 -17.10 23.35
C ILE A 353 15.61 -18.38 22.59
#